data_AF-A0A9X8VDD8-F1
#
_entry.id   AF-A0A9X8VDD8-F1
#
_cell.length_a   1.000
_cell.length_b   1.000
_cell.length_c   1.000
_cell.angle_alpha   90.00
_cell.angle_beta   90.00
_cell.angle_gamma   90.00
#
_symmetry.space_group_name_H-M   'P 1'
#
loop_
_entity.id
_entity.type
_entity.pdbx_description
1 polymer ?
#
loop_
_entity_poly.entity_id
_entity_poly.type
_entity_poly.pdbx_seq_one_letter_code
_entity_poly.pdbx_strand_id
1 'polypeptide(L)'
;DAAMRQLNATGWMHNRLRMISASFLVKDLLIDWRAGERYFMSQLLDGDLAANNGGWQWAASTGTDAAPYFRIFNPTTQGERFDPQGTFIRKWLPELADVPDNDIHHPHRWAEKQPCV
;
A
#
# COMPACT_ATOMS: atom_id res chain seq x y z
N ASP A 1 2.72 4.42 -0.93
CA ASP A 1 3.39 5.05 -2.10
C ASP A 1 4.25 4.11 -2.92
N ALA A 2 5.29 3.50 -2.34
CA ALA A 2 6.17 2.55 -3.04
C ALA A 2 5.40 1.48 -3.86
N ALA A 3 4.37 0.88 -3.25
CA ALA A 3 3.48 -0.07 -3.92
C ALA A 3 2.79 0.51 -5.17
N MET A 4 2.22 1.71 -5.07
CA MET A 4 1.52 2.35 -6.20
C MET A 4 2.50 2.71 -7.32
N ARG A 5 3.72 3.16 -6.98
CA ARG A 5 4.78 3.37 -7.98
C ARG A 5 5.22 2.07 -8.65
N GLN A 6 5.33 0.98 -7.89
CA GLN A 6 5.61 -0.34 -8.46
C GLN A 6 4.52 -0.74 -9.46
N LEU A 7 3.24 -0.67 -9.08
CA LEU A 7 2.13 -1.02 -9.95
C LEU A 7 2.18 -0.24 -11.27
N ASN A 8 2.38 1.08 -11.20
CA ASN A 8 2.39 1.93 -12.39
C ASN A 8 3.60 1.69 -13.29
N ALA A 9 4.74 1.27 -12.71
CA ALA A 9 5.96 1.02 -13.46
C ALA A 9 6.01 -0.39 -14.07
N THR A 10 5.51 -1.41 -13.37
CA THR A 10 5.66 -2.81 -13.78
C THR A 10 4.35 -3.48 -14.18
N GLY A 11 3.20 -2.84 -13.95
CA GLY A 11 1.88 -3.43 -14.15
C GLY A 11 1.62 -4.66 -13.25
N TRP A 12 2.39 -4.80 -12.18
CA TRP A 12 2.33 -5.93 -11.26
C TRP A 12 2.53 -5.44 -9.83
N MET A 13 1.74 -5.98 -8.91
CA MET A 13 1.85 -5.69 -7.49
C MET A 13 1.70 -6.99 -6.70
N HIS A 14 2.56 -7.21 -5.70
CA HIS A 14 2.43 -8.36 -4.80
C HIS A 14 1.10 -8.34 -4.05
N ASN A 15 0.46 -9.50 -3.86
CA ASN A 15 -0.89 -9.60 -3.28
C ASN A 15 -1.03 -8.87 -1.93
N ARG A 16 -0.03 -8.98 -1.04
CA ARG A 16 -0.04 -8.25 0.24
C ARG A 16 -0.07 -6.73 0.06
N LEU A 17 0.65 -6.20 -0.93
CA LEU A 17 0.63 -4.77 -1.22
C LEU A 17 -0.74 -4.35 -1.76
N ARG A 18 -1.39 -5.20 -2.58
CA ARG A 18 -2.78 -4.97 -3.03
C ARG A 18 -3.73 -4.84 -1.85
N MET A 19 -3.63 -5.75 -0.87
CA MET A 19 -4.44 -5.72 0.35
C MET A 19 -4.20 -4.44 1.18
N ILE A 20 -2.94 -4.04 1.36
CA ILE A 20 -2.58 -2.83 2.13
C ILE A 20 -3.11 -1.58 1.43
N SER A 21 -2.88 -1.45 0.12
CA SER A 21 -3.37 -0.32 -0.67
C SER A 21 -4.89 -0.24 -0.69
N ALA A 22 -5.59 -1.37 -0.80
CA ALA A 22 -7.05 -1.42 -0.76
C ALA A 22 -7.59 -1.03 0.63
N SER A 23 -7.01 -1.57 1.70
CA SER A 23 -7.37 -1.19 3.08
C SER A 23 -7.18 0.31 3.31
N PHE A 24 -6.05 0.86 2.88
CA PHE A 24 -5.74 2.27 3.03
C PHE A 24 -6.76 3.16 2.29
N LEU A 25 -7.11 2.81 1.06
CA LEU A 25 -8.09 3.55 0.27
C LEU A 25 -9.48 3.56 0.93
N VAL A 26 -9.94 2.42 1.43
CA VAL A 26 -11.32 2.29 1.93
C VAL A 26 -11.46 2.67 3.40
N LYS A 27 -10.47 2.35 4.25
CA LYS A 27 -10.57 2.50 5.71
C LYS A 27 -9.94 3.79 6.20
N ASP A 28 -8.80 4.19 5.64
CA ASP A 28 -8.09 5.40 6.07
C ASP A 28 -8.57 6.64 5.28
N LEU A 29 -8.73 6.52 3.96
CA LEU A 29 -9.18 7.62 3.11
C LEU A 29 -10.71 7.71 2.96
N LEU A 30 -11.44 6.68 3.35
CA LEU A 30 -12.91 6.59 3.24
C LEU A 30 -13.43 6.77 1.80
N ILE A 31 -12.63 6.37 0.80
CA ILE A 31 -12.98 6.45 -0.62
C ILE A 31 -13.72 5.17 -1.05
N ASP A 32 -14.66 5.30 -1.99
CA ASP A 32 -15.36 4.15 -2.57
C ASP A 32 -14.36 3.19 -3.24
N TRP A 33 -14.36 1.93 -2.78
CA TRP A 33 -13.50 0.86 -3.27
C TRP A 33 -13.61 0.62 -4.78
N ARG A 34 -14.77 0.93 -5.39
CA ARG A 34 -14.97 0.80 -6.84
C ARG A 34 -14.04 1.70 -7.64
N ALA A 35 -13.60 2.83 -7.07
CA ALA A 35 -12.61 3.68 -7.72
C ALA A 35 -11.24 2.99 -7.77
N GLY A 36 -10.85 2.33 -6.67
CA GLY A 36 -9.62 1.54 -6.61
C GLY A 36 -9.66 0.30 -7.49
N GLU A 37 -10.80 -0.41 -7.53
CA GLU A 37 -11.03 -1.58 -8.36
C GLU A 37 -10.83 -1.27 -9.85
N ARG A 38 -11.46 -0.21 -10.35
CA ARG A 38 -11.29 0.25 -11.75
C ARG A 38 -9.85 0.65 -12.06
N TYR A 39 -9.17 1.29 -11.11
CA TYR A 39 -7.78 1.69 -11.29
C TYR A 39 -6.85 0.47 -11.36
N PHE A 40 -7.03 -0.49 -10.46
CA PHE A 40 -6.23 -1.72 -10.46
C PHE A 40 -6.47 -2.52 -11.74
N MET A 41 -7.71 -2.61 -12.21
CA MET A 41 -8.03 -3.29 -13.46
C MET A 41 -7.39 -2.64 -14.69
N SER A 42 -7.15 -1.31 -14.67
CA SER A 42 -6.52 -0.63 -15.80
C SER A 42 -4.99 -0.72 -15.81
N GLN A 43 -4.36 -1.04 -14.67
CA GLN A 43 -2.91 -1.09 -14.52
C GLN A 43 -2.35 -2.52 -14.45
N LEU A 44 -3.12 -3.47 -13.91
CA LEU A 44 -2.66 -4.83 -13.69
C LEU A 44 -2.58 -5.62 -14.99
N LEU A 45 -1.38 -6.07 -15.34
CA LEU A 45 -1.14 -6.99 -16.45
C LEU A 45 -1.75 -8.37 -16.18
N ASP A 46 -1.88 -8.74 -14.91
CA ASP A 46 -2.54 -9.96 -14.43
C ASP A 46 -3.98 -9.72 -13.96
N GLY A 47 -4.62 -8.65 -14.45
CA GLY A 47 -5.97 -8.26 -14.07
C GLY A 47 -7.01 -9.31 -14.43
N ASP A 48 -7.36 -10.16 -13.47
CA ASP A 48 -8.57 -10.98 -13.50
C ASP A 48 -9.70 -10.27 -12.75
N LEU A 49 -10.87 -10.17 -13.38
CA LEU A 49 -12.05 -9.53 -12.82
C LEU A 49 -12.49 -10.20 -11.52
N ALA A 50 -12.47 -11.54 -11.44
CA ALA A 50 -12.92 -12.26 -10.27
C ALA A 50 -11.98 -12.04 -9.08
N ALA A 51 -10.67 -12.20 -9.30
CA ALA A 51 -9.66 -11.96 -8.28
C ALA A 51 -9.61 -10.49 -7.82
N ASN A 52 -9.68 -9.53 -8.75
CA ASN A 52 -9.66 -8.11 -8.42
C ASN A 52 -10.89 -7.72 -7.60
N ASN A 53 -12.09 -8.02 -8.11
CA ASN A 53 -13.34 -7.64 -7.45
C ASN A 53 -13.48 -8.30 -6.07
N GLY A 54 -13.15 -9.60 -5.96
CA GLY A 54 -13.16 -10.32 -4.68
C GLY A 54 -12.21 -9.71 -3.65
N GLY A 55 -10.99 -9.36 -4.05
CA GLY A 55 -10.01 -8.72 -3.17
C GLY A 55 -10.45 -7.34 -2.67
N TRP A 56 -11.06 -6.54 -3.56
CA TRP A 56 -11.59 -5.22 -3.19
C TRP A 56 -12.81 -5.30 -2.27
N GLN A 57 -13.73 -6.23 -2.55
CA GLN A 57 -14.88 -6.49 -1.67
C GLN A 57 -14.43 -6.92 -0.28
N TRP A 58 -13.46 -7.84 -0.22
CA TRP A 58 -12.86 -8.31 1.04
C TRP A 58 -12.30 -7.13 1.86
N ALA A 59 -11.49 -6.26 1.24
CA ALA A 59 -10.89 -5.10 1.90
C ALA A 59 -11.93 -4.04 2.31
N ALA A 60 -12.99 -3.89 1.51
CA ALA A 60 -14.10 -2.96 1.80
C ALA A 60 -15.05 -3.46 2.90
N SER A 61 -14.86 -4.68 3.40
CA SER A 61 -15.80 -5.35 4.30
C SER A 61 -17.19 -5.53 3.69
N THR A 62 -17.24 -5.78 2.38
CA THR A 62 -18.48 -6.04 1.63
C THR A 62 -18.43 -7.42 0.99
N GLY A 63 -19.58 -8.08 0.80
CA GLY A 63 -19.65 -9.39 0.13
C GLY A 63 -19.66 -10.59 1.08
N THR A 64 -19.48 -11.79 0.52
CA THR A 64 -19.74 -13.08 1.20
C THR A 64 -18.62 -13.53 2.14
N ASP A 65 -17.38 -13.12 1.89
CA ASP A 65 -16.20 -13.39 2.76
C ASP A 65 -15.51 -12.06 3.13
N ALA A 66 -16.29 -11.14 3.69
CA ALA A 66 -15.79 -9.80 4.02
C ALA A 66 -14.81 -9.84 5.20
N ALA A 67 -13.68 -9.12 5.09
CA ALA A 67 -12.87 -8.83 6.27
C ALA A 67 -13.72 -8.06 7.28
N PRO A 68 -13.66 -8.37 8.60
CA PRO A 68 -14.40 -7.61 9.60
C PRO A 68 -14.06 -6.13 9.50
N TYR A 69 -15.04 -5.25 9.70
CA TYR A 69 -14.87 -3.80 9.53
C TYR A 69 -13.67 -3.22 10.32
N PHE A 70 -13.41 -3.76 11.51
CA PHE A 70 -12.31 -3.37 12.39
C PHE A 70 -10.93 -3.91 11.97
N ARG A 71 -10.84 -4.75 10.93
CA ARG A 71 -9.56 -5.25 10.40
C ARG A 71 -8.96 -4.18 9.50
N ILE A 72 -8.12 -3.33 10.09
CA ILE A 72 -7.39 -2.27 9.39
C ILE A 72 -5.93 -2.68 9.26
N PHE A 73 -5.38 -2.58 8.05
CA PHE A 73 -3.96 -2.80 7.81
C PHE A 73 -3.20 -1.50 8.01
N ASN A 74 -2.48 -1.38 9.13
CA ASN A 74 -1.57 -0.26 9.35
C ASN A 74 -0.35 -0.39 8.40
N PRO A 75 -0.16 0.51 7.43
CA PRO A 75 0.92 0.41 6.45
C PRO A 75 2.32 0.41 7.08
N THR A 76 2.51 1.16 8.16
CA THR A 76 3.77 1.26 8.89
C THR A 76 4.17 -0.07 9.52
N THR A 77 3.27 -0.71 10.26
CA THR A 77 3.58 -2.00 10.90
C THR A 77 3.79 -3.13 9.89
N GLN A 78 3.14 -3.03 8.72
CA GLN A 78 3.42 -3.94 7.61
C GLN A 78 4.82 -3.69 7.03
N GLY A 79 5.24 -2.43 6.88
CA GLY A 79 6.60 -2.07 6.48
C GLY A 79 7.63 -2.63 7.44
N GLU A 80 7.49 -2.34 8.74
CA GLU A 80 8.41 -2.80 9.79
C GLU A 80 8.54 -4.33 9.82
N ARG A 81 7.45 -5.05 9.54
CA ARG A 81 7.44 -6.53 9.59
C ARG A 81 7.99 -7.19 8.33
N PHE A 82 7.72 -6.64 7.15
CA PHE A 82 8.00 -7.30 5.87
C PHE A 82 9.12 -6.63 5.05
N ASP A 83 9.54 -5.43 5.41
CA ASP A 83 10.65 -4.69 4.81
C ASP A 83 11.45 -3.93 5.89
N PRO A 84 12.02 -4.61 6.90
CA PRO A 84 12.62 -3.95 8.07
C PRO A 84 13.80 -3.04 7.74
N GLN A 85 14.52 -3.28 6.64
CA GLN A 85 15.60 -2.40 6.15
C GLN A 85 15.09 -1.33 5.16
N GLY A 86 13.80 -1.31 4.86
CA GLY A 86 13.22 -0.38 3.90
C GLY A 86 13.76 -0.54 2.47
N THR A 87 14.27 -1.72 2.10
CA THR A 87 14.90 -1.94 0.79
C THR A 87 13.89 -1.76 -0.34
N PHE A 88 12.66 -2.25 -0.13
CA PHE A 88 11.58 -2.07 -1.09
C PHE A 88 11.15 -0.59 -1.16
N ILE A 89 11.07 0.08 -0.01
CA ILE A 89 10.74 1.51 0.06
C ILE A 89 11.77 2.34 -0.71
N ARG A 90 13.07 2.19 -0.42
CA ARG A 90 14.17 2.94 -1.08
C ARG A 90 14.22 2.71 -2.59
N LYS A 91 13.92 1.48 -3.03
CA LYS A 91 13.90 1.15 -4.47
C LYS A 91 12.87 1.97 -5.24
N TRP A 92 11.69 2.19 -4.66
CA TRP A 92 10.57 2.87 -5.33
C TRP A 92 10.43 4.34 -4.94
N LEU A 93 11.00 4.74 -3.80
CA LEU A 93 11.07 6.10 -3.27
C LEU A 93 12.55 6.50 -3.11
N PRO A 94 13.26 6.83 -4.20
CA PRO A 94 14.67 7.24 -4.12
C PRO A 94 14.87 8.49 -3.26
N GLU A 95 13.84 9.32 -3.07
CA GLU A 95 13.87 10.46 -2.15
C GLU A 95 14.08 10.07 -0.67
N LEU A 96 13.84 8.80 -0.31
CA LEU A 96 14.08 8.27 1.03
C LEU A 96 15.38 7.47 1.13
N ALA A 97 16.24 7.50 0.10
CA ALA A 97 17.46 6.70 0.05
C ALA A 97 18.44 7.02 1.19
N ASP A 98 18.45 8.26 1.70
CA ASP A 98 19.37 8.71 2.76
C ASP A 98 18.79 8.57 4.17
N VAL A 99 17.51 8.20 4.31
CA VAL A 99 16.86 8.03 5.62
C VAL A 99 17.45 6.79 6.31
N PRO A 100 17.84 6.80 7.58
CA PRO A 100 18.33 5.61 8.29
C PRO A 100 17.27 4.50 8.38
N ASP A 101 17.69 3.24 8.46
CA ASP A 101 16.78 2.08 8.54
C ASP A 101 15.77 2.20 9.70
N ASN A 102 16.20 2.75 10.85
CA ASN A 102 15.33 2.94 12.01
C ASN A 102 14.19 3.95 11.76
N ASP A 103 14.37 4.87 10.82
CA ASP A 103 13.41 5.95 10.54
C ASP A 103 12.73 5.76 9.17
N ILE A 104 13.07 4.75 8.37
CA ILE A 104 12.56 4.58 6.99
C ILE A 104 11.03 4.39 6.94
N HIS A 105 10.44 3.81 7.99
CA HIS A 105 8.99 3.66 8.14
C HIS A 105 8.32 4.87 8.80
N HIS A 106 9.11 5.82 9.32
CA HIS A 106 8.67 7.05 9.97
C HIS A 106 9.48 8.27 9.48
N PRO A 107 9.55 8.55 8.16
CA PRO A 107 10.48 9.53 7.59
C PRO A 107 10.22 10.96 8.10
N HIS A 108 8.98 11.28 8.47
CA HIS A 108 8.61 12.58 9.05
C HIS A 108 9.39 12.87 10.36
N ARG A 109 9.59 11.86 11.22
CA ARG A 109 10.34 12.02 12.48
C ARG A 109 11.82 12.27 12.24
N TRP A 110 12.35 11.75 11.15
CA TRP A 110 13.72 12.01 10.75
C TRP A 110 13.87 13.41 10.15
N ALA A 111 12.94 13.81 9.28
CA ALA A 111 12.92 15.14 8.68
C ALA A 111 12.83 16.25 9.75
N GLU A 112 12.01 16.06 10.79
CA GLU A 112 11.91 17.01 11.93
C GLU A 112 13.22 17.14 12.74
N LYS A 113 14.05 16.10 12.77
CA LYS A 113 15.36 16.13 13.47
C LYS A 113 16.44 16.77 12.62
N GLN A 114 16.25 16.89 11.32
CA GLN A 114 17.18 17.56 10.43
C GLN A 114 16.91 19.06 10.47
N PRO A 115 17.85 19.89 10.97
CA PRO A 115 17.68 21.33 10.86
C PRO A 115 17.56 21.68 9.37
N CYS A 116 16.49 22.40 9.01
CA CYS A 116 16.38 23.01 7.69
C CYS A 116 17.65 23.81 7.44
N VAL A 117 18.41 23.44 6.41
CA VAL A 117 19.54 24.23 5.90
C VAL A 117 19.02 25.19 4.84
#